data_AF-A0A356E5Q6-F1
#
_entry.id   AF-A0A356E5Q6-F1
#
_cell.length_a   1.000
_cell.length_b   1.000
_cell.length_c   1.000
_cell.angle_alpha   90.00
_cell.angle_beta   90.00
_cell.angle_gamma   90.00
#
_symmetry.space_group_name_H-M   'P 1'
#
loop_
_entity.id
_entity.type
_entity.pdbx_description
1 polymer ?
#
loop_
_entity_poly.entity_id
_entity_poly.type
_entity_poly.pdbx_seq_one_letter_code
_entity_poly.pdbx_strand_id
1 'polypeptide(L)'
;MKTNDDLLSDIAQYNLEDDINKNFPIIWKLLTNEFKFSSPEKPVDILLGGQPGAGKSFATMKIKEHLNNNVLVINRDEFRAYHKHYDDFYQLYGRDASKYTGEFAGRMVEKVRNEAIKQGFKLLLREHLEL
;
A
#
# COMPACT_ATOMS: atom_id res chain seq x y z
N MET A 1 20.72 21.12 -0.80
CA MET A 1 19.63 20.52 0.00
C MET A 1 18.56 21.59 0.14
N LYS A 2 17.27 21.26 -0.03
CA LYS A 2 16.18 22.22 0.18
C LYS A 2 16.13 22.64 1.64
N THR A 3 15.80 23.90 1.92
CA THR A 3 15.54 24.35 3.28
C THR A 3 14.20 23.81 3.77
N ASN A 4 13.95 23.84 5.08
CA ASN A 4 12.66 23.41 5.62
C ASN A 4 11.50 24.27 5.09
N ASP A 5 11.72 25.57 4.86
CA ASP A 5 10.72 26.47 4.30
C ASP A 5 10.39 26.12 2.83
N ASP A 6 11.41 25.78 2.03
CA ASP A 6 11.21 25.30 0.66
C ASP A 6 10.37 24.01 0.64
N LEU A 7 10.67 23.07 1.55
CA LEU A 7 9.92 21.81 1.66
C LEU A 7 8.46 22.05 2.03
N LEU A 8 8.20 22.90 3.01
CA LEU A 8 6.84 23.22 3.44
C LEU A 8 6.04 23.92 2.34
N SER A 9 6.67 24.82 1.57
CA SER A 9 6.02 25.46 0.42
C SER A 9 5.64 24.45 -0.67
N ASP A 10 6.52 23.49 -0.96
CA ASP A 10 6.24 22.45 -1.95
C ASP A 10 5.13 21.49 -1.48
N ILE A 11 5.16 21.08 -0.22
CA ILE A 11 4.14 20.24 0.41
C ILE A 11 2.78 20.94 0.42
N ALA A 12 2.74 22.27 0.63
CA ALA A 12 1.49 23.03 0.61
C ALA A 12 0.77 23.01 -0.76
N GLN A 13 1.49 22.69 -1.84
CA GLN A 13 0.94 22.53 -3.19
C GLN A 13 0.62 21.07 -3.53
N TYR A 14 0.67 20.16 -2.54
CA TYR A 14 0.43 18.73 -2.75
C TYR A 14 -1.00 18.46 -3.24
N ASN A 15 -1.09 17.64 -4.29
CA ASN A 15 -2.35 17.13 -4.80
C ASN A 15 -2.36 15.61 -4.68
N LEU A 16 -3.24 15.11 -3.82
CA LEU A 16 -3.40 13.69 -3.54
C LEU A 16 -3.80 12.89 -4.79
N GLU A 17 -4.78 13.36 -5.56
CA GLU A 17 -5.27 12.64 -6.74
C GLU A 17 -4.19 12.51 -7.81
N ASP A 18 -3.44 13.58 -8.05
CA ASP A 18 -2.32 13.56 -9.01
C ASP A 18 -1.24 12.57 -8.57
N ASP A 19 -0.91 12.53 -7.28
CA ASP A 19 0.08 11.61 -6.74
C ASP A 19 -0.37 10.15 -6.84
N ILE A 20 -1.64 9.88 -6.49
CA ILE A 20 -2.27 8.56 -6.66
C ILE A 20 -2.26 8.14 -8.13
N ASN A 21 -2.67 9.02 -9.05
CA ASN A 21 -2.74 8.72 -10.48
C ASN A 21 -1.36 8.45 -11.09
N LYS A 22 -0.33 9.17 -10.63
CA LYS A 22 1.05 8.96 -11.06
C LYS A 22 1.63 7.65 -10.54
N ASN A 23 1.40 7.32 -9.27
CA ASN A 23 2.02 6.16 -8.63
C ASN A 23 1.25 4.85 -8.85
N PHE A 24 -0.07 4.90 -9.05
CA PHE A 24 -0.89 3.69 -9.18
C PHE A 24 -0.40 2.73 -10.28
N PRO A 25 -0.09 3.15 -11.53
CA PRO A 25 0.38 2.23 -12.57
C PRO A 25 1.69 1.53 -12.19
N ILE A 26 2.57 2.21 -11.47
CA ILE A 26 3.86 1.68 -11.02
C ILE A 26 3.62 0.60 -9.96
N ILE A 27 2.86 0.93 -8.92
CA ILE A 27 2.53 0.02 -7.83
C ILE A 27 1.75 -1.19 -8.36
N TRP A 28 0.74 -0.96 -9.21
CA TRP A 28 -0.05 -2.03 -9.82
C TRP A 28 0.82 -3.01 -10.60
N LYS A 29 1.73 -2.50 -11.43
CA LYS A 29 2.68 -3.33 -12.18
C LYS A 29 3.57 -4.12 -11.23
N LEU A 30 4.13 -3.50 -10.19
CA LEU A 30 5.00 -4.19 -9.22
C LEU A 30 4.27 -5.34 -8.50
N LEU A 31 3.03 -5.11 -8.09
CA LEU A 31 2.21 -6.12 -7.40
C LEU A 31 1.82 -7.28 -8.31
N THR A 32 1.61 -7.03 -9.61
CA THR A 32 1.05 -8.01 -10.55
C THR A 32 2.08 -8.68 -11.48
N ASN A 33 3.33 -8.21 -11.51
CA ASN A 33 4.35 -8.66 -12.47
C ASN A 33 4.61 -10.18 -12.46
N GLU A 34 4.43 -10.83 -11.30
CA GLU A 34 4.65 -12.28 -11.14
C GLU A 34 3.34 -13.09 -11.18
N PHE A 35 2.18 -12.44 -11.28
CA PHE A 35 0.90 -13.13 -11.32
C PHE A 35 0.64 -13.72 -12.70
N LYS A 36 0.65 -15.05 -12.78
CA LYS A 36 0.06 -15.77 -13.90
C LYS A 36 -1.44 -15.78 -13.71
N PHE A 37 -2.17 -15.17 -14.63
CA PHE A 37 -3.63 -15.22 -14.69
C PHE A 37 -4.09 -16.68 -14.67
N SER A 38 -4.60 -17.14 -13.54
CA SER A 38 -5.45 -18.32 -13.47
C SER A 38 -6.89 -17.85 -13.36
N SER A 39 -7.75 -18.42 -14.22
CA SER A 39 -9.19 -18.14 -14.42
C SER A 39 -9.91 -17.47 -13.24
N PRO A 40 -10.85 -16.52 -13.48
CA PRO A 40 -11.54 -15.80 -12.41
C PRO A 40 -12.35 -16.75 -11.53
N GLU A 41 -11.73 -17.23 -10.46
CA GLU A 41 -12.44 -17.72 -9.29
C GLU A 41 -13.02 -16.50 -8.55
N LYS A 42 -14.09 -16.69 -7.78
CA LYS A 42 -14.72 -15.60 -7.02
C LYS A 42 -13.65 -14.83 -6.23
N PRO A 43 -13.58 -13.49 -6.33
CA PRO A 43 -12.60 -12.71 -5.59
C PRO A 43 -12.83 -12.93 -4.09
N VAL A 44 -11.74 -13.25 -3.39
CA VAL A 44 -11.73 -13.39 -1.93
C VAL A 44 -10.90 -12.23 -1.40
N ASP A 45 -11.46 -11.46 -0.47
CA ASP A 45 -10.76 -10.36 0.21
C ASP A 45 -10.55 -10.73 1.67
N ILE A 46 -9.30 -10.81 2.10
CA ILE A 46 -8.89 -11.23 3.44
C ILE A 46 -8.17 -10.06 4.11
N LEU A 47 -8.66 -9.62 5.27
CA LEU A 47 -7.99 -8.62 6.09
C LEU A 47 -7.22 -9.28 7.24
N LEU A 48 -5.91 -9.03 7.31
CA LEU A 48 -5.05 -9.43 8.43
C LEU A 48 -4.67 -8.21 9.27
N GLY A 49 -5.37 -8.05 10.39
CA GLY A 49 -5.04 -7.08 11.44
C GLY A 49 -4.24 -7.70 12.59
N GLY A 50 -3.51 -6.85 13.33
CA GLY A 50 -2.85 -7.23 14.57
C GLY A 50 -1.67 -6.33 14.93
N GLN A 51 -1.20 -6.45 16.18
CA GLN A 51 -0.02 -5.75 16.69
C GLN A 51 1.29 -6.28 16.06
N PRO A 52 2.43 -5.57 16.18
CA PRO A 52 3.73 -6.09 15.77
C PRO A 52 4.05 -7.34 16.59
N GLY A 53 4.61 -8.38 15.97
CA GLY A 53 4.91 -9.64 16.65
C GLY A 53 3.74 -10.64 16.77
N ALA A 54 2.50 -10.26 16.42
CA ALA A 54 1.33 -11.15 16.49
C ALA A 54 1.31 -12.32 15.47
N GLY A 55 2.39 -12.53 14.70
CA GLY A 55 2.49 -13.67 13.77
C GLY A 55 1.79 -13.48 12.41
N LYS A 56 1.43 -12.25 12.01
CA LYS A 56 0.78 -11.95 10.72
C LYS A 56 1.52 -12.50 9.49
N SER A 57 2.85 -12.54 9.55
CA SER A 57 3.69 -13.11 8.49
C SER A 57 3.47 -14.62 8.32
N PHE A 58 3.30 -15.36 9.42
CA PHE A 58 2.98 -16.79 9.37
C PHE A 58 1.57 -17.02 8.80
N ALA A 59 0.58 -16.24 9.22
CA ALA A 59 -0.77 -16.30 8.64
C ALA A 59 -0.76 -16.01 7.12
N THR A 60 0.00 -14.98 6.71
CA THR A 60 0.21 -14.64 5.29
C THR A 60 0.80 -15.82 4.51
N MET A 61 1.84 -16.45 5.05
CA MET A 61 2.46 -17.64 4.45
C MET A 61 1.45 -18.77 4.28
N LYS A 62 0.67 -19.09 5.32
CA LYS A 62 -0.36 -20.14 5.26
C LYS A 62 -1.47 -19.85 4.26
N ILE A 63 -1.91 -18.60 4.13
CA ILE A 63 -2.90 -18.20 3.12
C ILE A 63 -2.31 -18.33 1.71
N LYS A 64 -1.07 -17.88 1.50
CA LYS A 64 -0.38 -18.05 0.21
C LYS A 64 -0.23 -19.52 -0.17
N GLU A 65 0.18 -20.38 0.76
CA GLU A 65 0.25 -21.83 0.56
C GLU A 65 -1.11 -22.42 0.19
N HIS A 66 -2.15 -22.09 0.95
CA HIS A 66 -3.51 -22.58 0.72
C HIS A 66 -4.10 -22.15 -0.63
N LEU A 67 -3.72 -20.96 -1.11
CA LEU A 67 -4.17 -20.40 -2.38
C LEU A 67 -3.18 -20.67 -3.52
N ASN A 68 -2.19 -21.55 -3.36
CA ASN A 68 -1.17 -21.86 -4.38
C ASN A 68 -0.46 -20.61 -4.93
N ASN A 69 -0.17 -19.64 -4.08
CA ASN A 69 0.35 -18.31 -4.41
C ASN A 69 -0.55 -17.46 -5.33
N ASN A 70 -1.79 -17.89 -5.60
CA ASN A 70 -2.79 -17.10 -6.33
C ASN A 70 -3.53 -16.14 -5.38
N VAL A 71 -2.79 -15.24 -4.72
CA VAL A 71 -3.35 -14.18 -3.86
C VAL A 71 -2.45 -12.94 -3.84
N LEU A 72 -3.00 -11.81 -4.25
CA LEU A 72 -2.33 -10.51 -4.23
C LEU A 72 -2.21 -10.02 -2.78
N VAL A 73 -0.99 -9.95 -2.26
CA VAL A 73 -0.76 -9.48 -0.89
C VAL A 73 -0.44 -7.99 -0.93
N ILE A 74 -1.22 -7.20 -0.19
CA ILE A 74 -1.04 -5.75 -0.04
C ILE A 74 -0.66 -5.45 1.39
N ASN A 75 0.33 -4.59 1.59
CA ASN A 75 0.64 -4.00 2.88
C ASN A 75 0.48 -2.49 2.78
N ARG A 76 -0.49 -1.94 3.53
CA ARG A 76 -0.78 -0.51 3.53
C ARG A 76 0.47 0.33 3.81
N ASP A 77 1.29 -0.09 4.77
CA ASP A 77 2.46 0.68 5.22
C ASP A 77 3.54 0.77 4.13
N GLU A 78 3.66 -0.23 3.25
CA GLU A 78 4.62 -0.23 2.15
C GLU A 78 4.29 0.84 1.10
N PHE A 79 3.03 1.29 1.00
CA PHE A 79 2.67 2.35 0.06
C PHE A 79 3.14 3.73 0.49
N ARG A 80 3.39 3.97 1.79
CA ARG A 80 3.82 5.30 2.26
C ARG A 80 5.09 5.81 1.56
N ALA A 81 6.02 4.91 1.26
CA ALA A 81 7.28 5.23 0.58
C ALA A 81 7.10 5.71 -0.87
N TYR A 82 5.92 5.52 -1.47
CA TYR A 82 5.61 6.02 -2.82
C TYR A 82 5.02 7.44 -2.82
N HIS A 83 4.69 7.99 -1.64
CA HIS A 83 4.21 9.35 -1.53
C HIS A 83 5.28 10.32 -2.05
N LYS A 84 4.89 11.27 -2.92
CA LYS A 84 5.80 12.22 -3.57
C LYS A 84 6.75 12.94 -2.59
N HIS A 85 6.23 13.28 -1.42
CA HIS A 85 6.94 13.99 -0.34
C HIS A 85 7.37 13.08 0.82
N TYR A 86 7.47 11.76 0.65
CA TYR A 86 7.86 10.86 1.75
C TYR A 86 9.20 11.25 2.37
N ASP A 87 10.23 11.46 1.54
CA ASP A 87 11.56 11.85 2.00
C ASP A 87 11.56 13.26 2.62
N ASP A 88 10.74 14.18 2.09
CA ASP A 88 10.58 15.53 2.62
C ASP A 88 9.97 15.48 4.04
N PHE A 89 8.93 14.67 4.25
CA PHE A 89 8.35 14.43 5.57
C PHE A 89 9.34 13.75 6.52
N TYR A 90 10.16 12.84 6.02
CA TYR A 90 11.21 12.21 6.84
C TYR A 90 12.28 13.22 7.25
N GLN A 91 12.66 14.15 6.37
CA GLN A 91 13.58 15.23 6.70
C GLN A 91 12.98 16.18 7.76
N LEU A 92 11.70 16.53 7.65
CA LEU A 92 11.04 17.47 8.55
C LEU A 92 10.68 16.84 9.91
N TYR A 93 10.24 15.58 9.92
CA TYR A 93 9.57 14.96 11.08
C TYR A 93 10.17 13.60 11.48
N GLY A 94 11.15 13.07 10.73
CA GLY A 94 11.78 11.79 11.02
C GLY A 94 10.77 10.64 11.06
N ARG A 95 10.73 9.92 12.19
CA ARG A 95 9.85 8.75 12.37
C ARG A 95 8.36 9.09 12.30
N ASP A 96 8.00 10.35 12.53
CA ASP A 96 6.61 10.83 12.47
C ASP A 96 6.11 11.08 11.04
N ALA A 97 6.94 10.88 10.00
CA ALA A 97 6.54 11.00 8.60
C ALA A 97 5.34 10.12 8.22
N SER A 98 5.13 9.00 8.93
CA SER A 98 3.98 8.12 8.75
C SER A 98 2.63 8.81 9.00
N LYS A 99 2.58 9.81 9.88
CA LYS A 99 1.38 10.59 10.20
C LYS A 99 0.89 11.41 9.01
N TYR A 100 1.80 11.79 8.11
CA TYR A 100 1.51 12.67 6.96
C TYR A 100 1.24 11.91 5.66
N THR A 101 1.50 10.61 5.62
CA THR A 101 1.33 9.76 4.42
C THR A 101 0.18 8.76 4.53
N GLY A 102 -0.55 8.80 5.64
CA GLY A 102 -1.64 7.85 5.94
C GLY A 102 -2.81 7.92 4.96
N GLU A 103 -3.16 9.12 4.48
CA GLU A 103 -4.24 9.33 3.52
C GLU A 103 -3.89 8.75 2.14
N PHE A 104 -2.70 9.06 1.62
CA PHE A 104 -2.18 8.47 0.39
C PHE A 104 -2.16 6.94 0.45
N ALA A 105 -1.62 6.38 1.52
CA ALA A 105 -1.56 4.92 1.69
C ALA A 105 -2.96 4.29 1.68
N GLY A 106 -3.94 4.93 2.35
CA GLY A 106 -5.34 4.48 2.34
C GLY A 106 -5.97 4.53 0.94
N ARG A 107 -5.86 5.67 0.25
CA ARG A 107 -6.40 5.83 -1.11
C ARG A 107 -5.74 4.91 -2.13
N MET A 108 -4.45 4.63 -1.98
CA MET A 108 -3.75 3.65 -2.82
C MET A 108 -4.25 2.22 -2.56
N VAL A 109 -4.48 1.82 -1.30
CA VAL A 109 -5.11 0.53 -0.95
C VAL A 109 -6.48 0.40 -1.61
N GLU A 110 -7.35 1.41 -1.49
CA GLU A 110 -8.68 1.41 -2.11
C GLU A 110 -8.60 1.22 -3.62
N LYS A 111 -7.72 1.97 -4.28
CA LYS A 111 -7.56 1.91 -5.74
C LYS A 111 -7.05 0.55 -6.21
N VAL A 112 -6.04 0.00 -5.54
CA VAL A 112 -5.50 -1.34 -5.84
C VAL A 112 -6.55 -2.41 -5.57
N ARG A 113 -7.28 -2.33 -4.45
CA ARG A 113 -8.36 -3.27 -4.11
C ARG A 113 -9.46 -3.28 -5.17
N ASN A 114 -9.93 -2.11 -5.60
CA ASN A 114 -10.98 -1.99 -6.61
C ASN A 114 -10.54 -2.58 -7.95
N GLU A 115 -9.30 -2.30 -8.39
CA GLU A 115 -8.77 -2.87 -9.63
C GLU A 115 -8.54 -4.38 -9.52
N ALA A 116 -8.08 -4.87 -8.36
CA ALA A 116 -7.93 -6.30 -8.08
C ALA A 116 -9.26 -7.05 -8.17
N ILE A 117 -10.31 -6.53 -7.53
CA ILE A 117 -11.66 -7.12 -7.61
C ILE A 117 -12.16 -7.12 -9.05
N LYS A 118 -12.00 -6.00 -9.77
CA LYS A 118 -12.41 -5.86 -11.17
C LYS A 118 -11.73 -6.86 -12.10
N GLN A 119 -10.44 -7.14 -11.86
CA GLN A 119 -9.67 -8.11 -12.64
C GLN A 119 -9.76 -9.55 -12.11
N GLY A 120 -10.53 -9.80 -11.03
CA GLY A 120 -10.78 -11.13 -10.49
C GLY A 120 -9.65 -11.70 -9.62
N PHE A 121 -8.78 -10.86 -9.06
CA PHE A 121 -7.75 -11.29 -8.13
C PHE A 121 -8.34 -11.65 -6.76
N LYS A 122 -7.74 -12.66 -6.10
CA LYS A 122 -7.86 -12.83 -4.65
C LYS A 122 -6.92 -11.85 -3.97
N LEU A 123 -7.36 -11.23 -2.89
CA LEU A 123 -6.67 -10.15 -2.18
C LEU A 123 -6.44 -10.53 -0.71
N LEU A 124 -5.24 -10.21 -0.22
CA LEU A 124 -4.89 -10.25 1.20
C LEU A 124 -4.37 -8.86 1.61
N LEU A 125 -5.17 -8.09 2.32
CA LEU A 125 -4.77 -6.80 2.88
C LEU A 125 -4.16 -7.00 4.27
N ARG A 126 -2.96 -6.47 4.48
CA ARG A 126 -2.30 -6.39 5.78
C ARG A 126 -2.37 -4.96 6.30
N GLU A 127 -2.82 -4.83 7.53
CA GLU A 127 -2.86 -3.57 8.23
C GLU A 127 -2.24 -3.71 9.63
N HIS A 128 -1.45 -2.71 10.00
CA HIS A 128 -1.03 -2.57 11.38
C HIS A 128 -2.12 -1.83 12.16
N LEU A 129 -2.66 -2.50 13.18
CA LEU A 129 -3.53 -1.88 14.17
C LEU A 129 -2.68 -1.55 15.40
N GLU A 130 -2.47 -0.26 15.65
CA GLU A 130 -2.16 0.23 16.99
C GLU A 130 -3.51 0.41 17.70
N LEU A 131 -3.77 -0.44 18.71
CA LEU A 131 -4.91 -0.30 19.62
C LEU A 131 -4.49 0.56 20.81
#